data_AF-A0A0C3PK39-F1
#
_entry.id   AF-A0A0C3PK39-F1
#
_cell.length_a   1.000
_cell.length_b   1.000
_cell.length_c   1.000
_cell.angle_alpha   90.00
_cell.angle_beta   90.00
_cell.angle_gamma   90.00
#
_symmetry.space_group_name_H-M   'P 1'
#
loop_
_entity.id
_entity.type
_entity.pdbx_description
1 polymer ?
#
loop_
_entity_poly.entity_id
_entity_poly.type
_entity_poly.pdbx_seq_one_letter_code
_entity_poly.pdbx_strand_id
1 'polypeptide(L)'
;MKVKLTSPRSVLPQSSVIEIKTRAARRELDWKEVYPQLYLSQTSYLYLAKHTRGTFGRVEKFQINSEGMAAHAREAEASMAKLEALLSAILKAVRKYGEGVPLSLVYRAGELQLYKRKRGTRRPFGKDVLSKFPRVAAT
;
A
#
# COMPACT_ATOMS: atom_id res chain seq x y z
N MET A 1 -23.44 14.01 8.73
CA MET A 1 -23.45 12.74 8.00
C MET A 1 -23.46 11.59 9.01
N LYS A 2 -24.56 10.82 9.11
CA LYS A 2 -24.63 9.67 10.03
C LYS A 2 -24.12 8.43 9.30
N VAL A 3 -22.92 7.95 9.65
CA VAL A 3 -22.39 6.68 9.13
C VAL A 3 -23.13 5.55 9.84
N LYS A 4 -24.01 4.84 9.13
CA LYS A 4 -24.63 3.62 9.65
C LYS A 4 -23.65 2.47 9.46
N LEU A 5 -23.16 1.91 10.57
CA LEU A 5 -22.43 0.65 10.54
C LEU A 5 -23.42 -0.47 10.20
N THR A 6 -23.22 -1.13 9.07
CA THR A 6 -23.98 -2.33 8.71
C THR A 6 -23.42 -3.53 9.47
N SER A 7 -24.32 -4.30 10.09
CA SER A 7 -24.03 -5.58 10.72
C SER A 7 -24.95 -6.63 10.09
N PRO A 8 -24.44 -7.79 9.64
CA PRO A 8 -23.03 -8.19 9.64
C PRO A 8 -22.19 -7.39 8.62
N ARG A 9 -20.87 -7.34 8.84
CA ARG A 9 -19.94 -6.80 7.83
C ARG A 9 -19.95 -7.76 6.64
N SER A 10 -20.48 -7.33 5.50
CA SER A 10 -20.39 -8.07 4.25
C SER A 10 -19.11 -7.72 3.52
N VAL A 11 -18.49 -8.72 2.90
CA VAL A 11 -17.36 -8.51 1.97
C VAL A 11 -17.94 -7.89 0.70
N LEU A 12 -17.39 -6.76 0.27
CA LEU A 12 -17.77 -6.11 -0.97
C LEU A 12 -16.80 -6.52 -2.09
N PRO A 13 -17.28 -6.65 -3.35
CA PRO A 13 -16.41 -6.84 -4.49
C PRO A 13 -15.43 -5.66 -4.62
N GLN A 14 -14.16 -5.95 -4.88
CA GLN A 14 -13.14 -4.91 -5.08
C GLN A 14 -13.52 -3.95 -6.23
N SER A 15 -14.25 -4.43 -7.24
CA SER A 15 -14.78 -3.63 -8.35
C SER A 15 -15.76 -2.53 -7.93
N SER A 16 -16.30 -2.58 -6.71
CA SER A 16 -17.17 -1.53 -6.14
C SER A 16 -16.38 -0.41 -5.43
N VAL A 17 -15.05 -0.55 -5.31
CA VAL A 17 -14.18 0.43 -4.64
C VAL A 17 -13.66 1.44 -5.66
N ILE A 18 -13.63 2.71 -5.25
CA ILE A 18 -13.03 3.81 -6.00
C ILE A 18 -12.04 4.57 -5.12
N GLU A 19 -10.99 5.12 -5.71
CA GLU A 19 -10.10 6.07 -5.05
C GLU A 19 -10.59 7.49 -5.33
N ILE A 20 -10.60 8.34 -4.31
CA ILE A 20 -10.88 9.78 -4.46
C ILE A 20 -9.64 10.56 -4.05
N LYS A 21 -9.17 11.44 -4.93
CA LYS A 21 -8.08 12.39 -4.62
C LYS A 21 -8.48 13.81 -4.93
N THR A 22 -7.84 14.74 -4.21
CA THR A 22 -7.94 16.17 -4.49
C THR A 22 -6.54 16.76 -4.62
N ARG A 23 -6.41 17.80 -5.45
CA ARG A 23 -5.11 18.45 -5.69
C ARG A 23 -5.32 19.93 -5.98
N ALA A 24 -4.39 20.78 -5.56
CA ALA A 24 -4.41 22.18 -5.97
C ALA A 24 -4.33 22.27 -7.50
N ALA A 25 -5.14 23.10 -8.15
CA ALA A 25 -5.27 23.15 -9.60
C ALA A 25 -3.95 23.42 -10.35
N ARG A 26 -3.01 24.14 -9.70
CA ARG A 26 -1.66 24.42 -10.21
C ARG A 26 -0.66 23.25 -10.10
N ARG A 27 -1.07 22.10 -9.55
CA ARG A 27 -0.20 20.94 -9.34
C ARG A 27 -0.75 19.74 -10.09
N GLU A 28 0.12 19.10 -10.84
CA GLU A 28 -0.19 17.83 -11.47
C GLU A 28 -0.20 16.68 -10.45
N LEU A 29 -0.85 15.60 -10.86
CA LEU A 29 -0.85 14.35 -10.13
C LEU A 29 0.48 13.64 -10.40
N ASP A 30 1.14 13.18 -9.33
CA ASP A 30 2.34 12.37 -9.47
C ASP A 30 1.94 10.92 -9.74
N TRP A 31 1.89 10.55 -11.02
CA TRP A 31 1.53 9.20 -11.42
C TRP A 31 2.54 8.13 -10.99
N LYS A 32 3.79 8.51 -10.69
CA LYS A 32 4.80 7.56 -10.17
C LYS A 32 4.47 7.10 -8.76
N GLU A 33 3.75 7.90 -8.00
CA GLU A 33 3.22 7.54 -6.68
C GLU A 33 1.83 6.91 -6.80
N VAL A 34 0.94 7.53 -7.60
CA VAL A 34 -0.47 7.17 -7.64
C VAL A 34 -0.73 5.86 -8.36
N TYR A 35 -0.08 5.62 -9.51
CA TYR A 35 -0.34 4.40 -10.29
C TYR A 35 0.02 3.14 -9.49
N PRO A 36 1.21 3.02 -8.86
CA PRO A 36 1.53 1.89 -7.99
C PRO A 36 0.53 1.69 -6.84
N GLN A 37 0.05 2.77 -6.22
CA GLN A 37 -0.96 2.69 -5.16
C GLN A 37 -2.25 2.05 -5.67
N LEU A 38 -2.79 2.54 -6.80
CA LEU A 38 -4.02 2.02 -7.40
C LEU A 38 -3.86 0.57 -7.86
N TYR A 39 -2.70 0.25 -8.45
CA TYR A 39 -2.38 -1.10 -8.91
C TYR A 39 -2.30 -2.08 -7.74
N LEU A 40 -1.51 -1.79 -6.69
CA LEU A 40 -1.36 -2.68 -5.54
C LEU A 40 -2.65 -2.84 -4.73
N SER A 41 -3.48 -1.80 -4.66
CA SER A 41 -4.80 -1.87 -4.02
C SER A 41 -5.88 -2.50 -4.90
N GLN A 42 -5.57 -2.80 -6.17
CA GLN A 42 -6.53 -3.30 -7.17
C GLN A 42 -7.75 -2.37 -7.31
N THR A 43 -7.53 -1.06 -7.24
CA THR A 43 -8.59 -0.04 -7.35
C THR A 43 -8.68 0.48 -8.77
N SER A 44 -9.71 0.06 -9.51
CA SER A 44 -9.80 0.29 -10.96
C SER A 44 -10.04 1.74 -11.37
N TYR A 45 -10.63 2.55 -10.49
CA TYR A 45 -11.02 3.92 -10.80
C TYR A 45 -10.48 4.94 -9.80
N LEU A 46 -9.92 6.01 -10.34
CA LEU A 46 -9.58 7.22 -9.61
C LEU A 46 -10.51 8.37 -10.04
N TYR A 47 -11.09 9.04 -9.04
CA TYR A 47 -11.84 10.28 -9.20
C TYR A 47 -11.00 11.42 -8.63
N LEU A 48 -10.56 12.34 -9.50
CA LEU A 48 -9.70 13.46 -9.14
C LEU A 48 -10.48 14.77 -9.26
N ALA A 49 -10.47 15.58 -8.19
CA ALA A 49 -10.95 16.96 -8.26
C ALA A 49 -9.78 17.93 -8.02
N LYS A 50 -9.49 18.76 -9.03
CA LYS A 50 -8.57 19.90 -8.88
C LYS A 50 -9.29 21.06 -8.18
N HIS A 51 -8.63 21.75 -7.25
CA HIS A 51 -9.23 22.84 -6.47
C HIS A 51 -8.43 24.14 -6.54
N THR A 52 -9.13 25.27 -6.52
CA THR A 52 -8.57 26.62 -6.42
C THR A 52 -9.12 27.26 -5.15
N ARG A 53 -8.23 27.53 -4.17
CA ARG A 53 -8.60 28.16 -2.89
C ARG A 53 -9.80 27.51 -2.16
N GLY A 54 -9.90 26.18 -2.25
CA GLY A 54 -10.96 25.39 -1.59
C GLY A 54 -12.20 25.15 -2.45
N THR A 55 -12.32 25.81 -3.60
CA THR A 55 -13.38 25.52 -4.58
C THR A 55 -12.94 24.40 -5.51
N PHE A 56 -13.66 23.29 -5.50
CA PHE A 56 -13.41 22.14 -6.37
C PHE A 56 -13.97 22.35 -7.77
N GLY A 57 -13.16 22.07 -8.79
CA GLY A 57 -13.57 22.08 -10.18
C GLY A 57 -14.25 20.76 -10.58
N ARG A 58 -14.32 20.54 -11.90
CA ARG A 58 -14.87 19.32 -12.48
C ARG A 58 -14.06 18.09 -12.02
N VAL A 59 -14.78 17.01 -11.72
CA VAL A 59 -14.17 15.72 -11.40
C VAL A 59 -13.70 15.03 -12.67
N GLU A 60 -12.42 14.68 -12.72
CA GLU A 60 -11.80 13.87 -13.75
C GLU A 60 -11.83 12.40 -13.32
N LYS A 61 -12.18 11.49 -14.23
CA LYS A 61 -12.27 10.06 -13.97
C LYS A 61 -11.21 9.33 -14.77
N PHE A 62 -10.39 8.54 -14.08
CA PHE A 62 -9.36 7.70 -14.68
C PHE A 62 -9.69 6.23 -14.44
N GLN A 63 -9.54 5.41 -15.48
CA GLN A 63 -9.58 3.96 -15.37
C GLN A 63 -8.16 3.42 -15.55
N ILE A 64 -7.67 2.67 -14.56
CA ILE A 64 -6.25 2.28 -14.48
C ILE A 64 -5.80 1.39 -15.67
N ASN A 65 -6.73 0.61 -16.23
CA ASN A 65 -6.47 -0.30 -17.36
C ASN A 65 -6.80 0.33 -18.73
N SER A 66 -7.08 1.64 -18.79
CA SER A 66 -7.32 2.32 -20.07
C SER A 66 -6.03 2.54 -20.84
N GLU A 67 -6.14 2.69 -22.17
CA GLU A 67 -5.00 2.96 -23.06
C GLU A 67 -4.22 4.21 -22.65
N GLY A 68 -4.93 5.26 -22.19
CA GLY A 68 -4.31 6.49 -21.70
C GLY A 68 -3.42 6.31 -20.46
N MET A 69 -3.50 5.17 -19.78
CA MET A 69 -2.68 4.83 -18.62
C MET A 69 -1.49 3.92 -18.95
N ALA A 70 -1.33 3.48 -20.20
CA ALA A 70 -0.31 2.50 -20.59
C ALA A 70 1.12 2.97 -20.30
N ALA A 71 1.42 4.26 -20.45
CA ALA A 71 2.73 4.81 -20.12
C ALA A 71 3.05 4.68 -18.62
N HIS A 72 2.07 4.98 -17.77
CA HIS A 72 2.21 4.86 -16.31
C HIS A 72 2.31 3.39 -15.87
N ALA A 73 1.60 2.49 -16.55
CA ALA A 73 1.71 1.05 -16.33
C ALA A 73 3.15 0.55 -16.58
N ARG A 74 3.73 0.91 -17.73
CA ARG A 74 5.10 0.54 -18.08
C ARG A 74 6.13 1.12 -17.11
N GLU A 75 5.93 2.35 -16.66
CA GLU A 75 6.81 2.96 -15.66
C GLU A 75 6.71 2.27 -14.30
N ALA A 76 5.50 1.89 -13.89
CA ALA A 76 5.27 1.17 -12.63
C ALA A 76 5.84 -0.25 -12.65
N GLU A 77 5.85 -0.93 -13.80
CA GLU A 77 6.36 -2.30 -13.96
C GLU A 77 7.80 -2.45 -13.43
N ALA A 78 8.69 -1.52 -13.77
CA ALA A 78 10.07 -1.50 -13.28
C ALA A 78 10.14 -1.38 -11.74
N SER A 79 9.22 -0.63 -11.14
CA SER A 79 9.13 -0.50 -9.67
C SER A 79 8.50 -1.74 -9.02
N MET A 80 7.56 -2.41 -9.69
CA MET A 80 6.98 -3.68 -9.24
C MET A 80 8.01 -4.80 -9.24
N ALA A 81 8.87 -4.88 -10.25
CA ALA A 81 9.98 -5.84 -10.28
C ALA A 81 10.95 -5.63 -9.11
N LYS A 82 11.28 -4.37 -8.77
CA LYS A 82 12.10 -4.06 -7.59
C LYS A 82 11.41 -4.43 -6.29
N LEU A 83 10.09 -4.24 -6.20
CA LEU A 83 9.31 -4.63 -5.03
C LEU A 83 9.30 -6.16 -4.85
N GLU A 84 9.11 -6.93 -5.93
CA GLU A 84 9.19 -8.40 -5.90
C GLU A 84 10.54 -8.86 -5.39
N ALA A 85 11.63 -8.37 -5.99
CA ALA A 85 12.99 -8.71 -5.58
C ALA A 85 13.25 -8.34 -4.11
N LEU A 86 12.76 -7.18 -3.66
CA LEU A 86 12.88 -6.74 -2.27
C LEU A 86 12.13 -7.66 -1.30
N LEU A 87 10.86 -7.99 -1.60
CA LEU A 87 10.06 -8.89 -0.77
C LEU A 87 10.72 -10.27 -0.67
N SER A 88 11.24 -10.80 -1.78
CA SER A 88 12.01 -12.04 -1.83
C SER A 88 13.28 -11.98 -0.96
N ALA A 89 14.02 -10.87 -1.02
CA ALA A 89 15.20 -10.64 -0.17
C ALA A 89 14.85 -10.55 1.32
N ILE A 90 13.74 -9.87 1.67
CA ILE A 90 13.23 -9.79 3.04
C ILE A 90 12.90 -11.20 3.54
N LEU A 91 12.15 -11.99 2.78
CA LEU A 91 11.78 -13.37 3.15
C LEU A 91 13.02 -14.25 3.39
N LYS A 92 14.04 -14.16 2.53
CA LYS A 92 15.30 -14.88 2.70
C LYS A 92 16.03 -14.43 3.98
N ALA A 93 16.09 -13.12 4.22
CA ALA A 93 16.78 -12.57 5.38
C ALA A 93 16.09 -12.95 6.70
N VAL A 94 14.77 -12.82 6.80
CA VAL A 94 14.02 -13.15 8.03
C VAL A 94 14.14 -14.64 8.38
N ARG A 95 14.14 -15.53 7.36
CA ARG A 95 14.33 -16.98 7.55
C ARG A 95 15.70 -17.33 8.14
N LYS A 96 16.76 -16.57 7.80
CA LYS A 96 18.12 -16.77 8.34
C LYS A 96 18.22 -16.44 9.83
N TYR A 97 17.45 -15.46 10.32
CA TYR A 97 17.49 -15.07 11.74
C TYR A 97 16.67 -16.00 12.64
N GLY A 98 15.68 -16.70 12.09
CA GLY A 98 14.80 -17.59 12.83
C GLY A 98 13.60 -16.87 13.45
N GLU A 99 12.69 -17.67 14.01
CA GLU A 99 11.41 -17.19 14.53
C GLU A 99 11.59 -16.27 15.75
N GLY A 100 10.74 -15.24 15.86
CA GLY A 100 10.68 -14.37 17.04
C GLY A 100 11.80 -13.35 17.14
N VAL A 101 12.76 -13.33 16.20
CA VAL A 101 13.80 -12.30 16.15
C VAL A 101 13.23 -11.01 15.57
N PRO A 102 13.19 -9.92 16.35
CA PRO A 102 12.65 -8.66 15.87
C PRO A 102 13.68 -7.94 14.99
N LEU A 103 13.29 -7.68 13.73
CA LEU A 103 14.11 -7.00 12.73
C LEU A 103 13.48 -5.66 12.34
N SER A 104 14.31 -4.72 11.89
CA SER A 104 13.88 -3.43 11.34
C SER A 104 14.54 -3.23 9.97
N LEU A 105 13.72 -3.03 8.95
CA LEU A 105 14.16 -2.57 7.65
C LEU A 105 14.12 -1.04 7.66
N VAL A 106 15.24 -0.39 7.41
CA VAL A 106 15.40 1.07 7.49
C VAL A 106 15.91 1.58 6.15
N TYR A 107 15.21 2.56 5.60
CA TYR A 107 15.65 3.29 4.41
C TYR A 107 16.14 4.68 4.83
N ARG A 108 17.42 5.01 4.55
CA ARG A 108 17.99 6.32 4.87
C ARG A 108 19.06 6.67 3.85
N ALA A 109 19.02 7.91 3.35
CA ALA A 109 20.03 8.46 2.44
C ALA A 109 20.34 7.56 1.22
N GLY A 110 19.31 6.94 0.63
CA GLY A 110 19.47 6.05 -0.53
C GLY A 110 19.78 4.60 -0.19
N GLU A 111 20.07 4.27 1.07
CA GLU A 111 20.42 2.92 1.49
C GLU A 111 19.27 2.24 2.23
N LEU A 112 19.06 0.96 1.91
CA LEU A 112 18.09 0.10 2.58
C LEU A 112 18.84 -0.97 3.37
N GLN A 113 18.70 -0.95 4.69
CA GLN A 113 19.49 -1.80 5.61
C GLN A 113 18.58 -2.53 6.61
N LEU A 114 18.98 -3.76 6.97
CA LEU A 114 18.26 -4.61 7.91
C LEU A 114 19.01 -4.69 9.23
N TYR A 115 18.34 -4.34 10.33
CA TYR A 115 18.92 -4.32 11.66
C TYR A 115 18.21 -5.30 12.59
N LYS A 116 19.02 -6.04 13.38
CA LYS A 116 18.51 -6.78 14.54
C LYS A 116 18.28 -5.81 15.70
N ARG A 117 17.07 -5.81 16.27
CA ARG A 117 16.72 -4.91 17.36
C ARG A 117 17.27 -5.43 18.70
N LYS A 118 17.89 -4.55 19.51
CA LYS A 118 18.56 -4.93 20.79
C LYS A 118 17.79 -4.52 22.07
N ARG A 119 16.98 -3.45 22.08
CA ARG A 119 16.21 -2.96 23.27
C ARG A 119 14.92 -2.21 22.86
N GLY A 120 13.95 -2.11 23.79
CA GLY A 120 12.75 -1.26 23.66
C GLY A 120 11.62 -1.80 22.79
N THR A 121 11.68 -3.05 22.37
CA THR A 121 10.70 -3.62 21.44
C THR A 121 9.47 -4.11 22.21
N ARG A 122 8.44 -3.27 22.34
CA ARG A 122 7.07 -3.81 22.54
C ARG A 122 6.86 -4.93 21.51
N ARG A 123 6.06 -5.95 21.88
CA ARG A 123 5.71 -7.03 20.95
C ARG A 123 5.22 -6.41 19.63
N PRO A 124 5.70 -6.87 18.46
CA PRO A 124 5.29 -6.29 17.17
C PRO A 124 3.78 -6.31 16.96
N PHE A 125 3.12 -7.29 17.57
CA PHE A 125 1.68 -7.48 17.56
C PHE A 125 1.16 -7.60 19.00
N GLY A 126 -0.06 -7.11 19.23
CA GLY A 126 -0.79 -7.31 20.48
C GLY A 126 -1.07 -8.80 20.76
N LYS A 127 -1.29 -9.15 22.04
CA LYS A 127 -1.61 -10.53 22.42
C LYS A 127 -2.87 -11.04 21.74
N ASP A 128 -3.84 -10.16 21.52
CA ASP A 128 -5.12 -10.38 20.85
C ASP A 128 -4.99 -10.76 19.37
N VAL A 129 -3.95 -10.26 18.68
CA VAL A 129 -3.65 -10.64 17.30
C VAL A 129 -2.92 -11.98 17.29
N LEU A 130 -1.89 -12.13 18.13
CA LEU A 130 -1.10 -13.37 18.18
C LEU A 130 -1.94 -14.59 18.57
N SER A 131 -2.93 -14.44 19.45
CA SER A 131 -3.79 -15.54 19.87
C SER A 131 -4.72 -16.06 18.77
N LYS A 132 -4.97 -15.28 17.70
CA LYS A 132 -5.80 -15.69 16.55
C LYS A 132 -5.06 -16.55 15.55
N PHE A 133 -3.73 -16.55 15.60
CA PHE A 133 -2.86 -17.32 14.72
C PHE A 133 -2.01 -18.27 15.57
N PRO A 134 -2.61 -19.32 16.17
CA PRO A 134 -1.86 -20.29 16.94
C PRO A 134 -0.77 -20.89 16.07
N ARG A 135 0.45 -20.94 16.61
CA ARG A 135 1.60 -21.51 15.91
C ARG A 135 1.33 -22.99 15.69
N VAL A 136 1.26 -23.42 14.43
CA VAL A 136 1.34 -24.85 14.11
C VAL A 136 2.79 -25.25 14.42
N ALA A 137 2.98 -26.19 15.34
CA ALA A 137 4.30 -26.76 15.58
C ALA A 137 4.78 -27.38 14.26
N ALA A 138 6.00 -27.05 13.83
CA ALA A 138 6.61 -27.68 12.67
C ALA A 138 6.77 -29.18 12.99
N THR A 139 5.98 -30.03 12.34
CA THR A 139 6.24 -31.46 12.18
C THR A 139 7.45 -31.68 11.29
#